data_AF-I3PCN2-F1
#
_entry.id   AF-I3PCN2-F1
#
_cell.length_a   1.000
_cell.length_b   1.000
_cell.length_c   1.000
_cell.angle_alpha   90.00
_cell.angle_beta   90.00
_cell.angle_gamma   90.00
#
_symmetry.space_group_name_H-M   'P 1'
#
loop_
_entity.id
_entity.type
_entity.pdbx_description
1 polymer ?
#
loop_
_entity_poly.entity_id
_entity_poly.type
_entity_poly.pdbx_seq_one_letter_code
_entity_poly.pdbx_strand_id
1 'polypeptide(L)'
;MASMEPYGTDAGPKRKALRRLLRRIDKAGGLQFMVSEYLGPPISPRMASVGDVVVVKNAGVELVGVCNGTSVAAPGQHGIVMLSMDAAVAAWRV
;
A
#
# COMPACT_ATOMS: atom_id res chain seq x y z
N MET A 1 -20.63 19.19 -10.18
CA MET A 1 -19.79 18.90 -9.01
C MET A 1 -19.47 17.42 -9.07
N ALA A 2 -18.33 17.05 -9.66
CA ALA A 2 -18.02 15.66 -9.99
C ALA A 2 -17.74 14.87 -8.70
N SER A 3 -18.52 13.82 -8.46
CA SER A 3 -18.30 12.84 -7.41
C SER A 3 -17.00 12.11 -7.68
N MET A 4 -15.95 12.43 -6.92
CA MET A 4 -14.72 11.66 -6.87
C MET A 4 -15.06 10.33 -6.19
N GLU A 5 -15.21 9.25 -6.96
CA GLU A 5 -15.36 7.90 -6.38
C GLU A 5 -14.09 7.57 -5.60
N PRO A 6 -14.17 7.38 -4.27
CA PRO A 6 -12.99 7.23 -3.44
C PRO A 6 -12.56 5.76 -3.51
N TYR A 7 -11.70 5.42 -4.47
CA TYR A 7 -10.99 4.15 -4.54
C TYR A 7 -11.87 2.89 -4.66
N GLY A 8 -12.05 2.44 -5.90
CA GLY A 8 -12.60 1.13 -6.22
C GLY A 8 -14.13 1.13 -6.25
N THR A 9 -14.68 0.48 -7.27
CA THR A 9 -16.12 0.23 -7.37
C THR A 9 -16.59 -0.50 -6.10
N ASP A 10 -17.77 -0.16 -5.56
CA ASP A 10 -18.42 -0.86 -4.43
C ASP A 10 -18.41 -2.40 -4.59
N ALA A 11 -18.37 -2.87 -5.83
CA ALA A 11 -17.96 -4.21 -6.18
C ALA A 11 -16.43 -4.27 -6.34
N GLY A 12 -15.69 -4.60 -5.28
CA GLY A 12 -14.28 -4.96 -5.39
C GLY A 12 -14.03 -6.02 -6.49
N PRO A 13 -12.78 -6.27 -6.90
CA PRO A 13 -12.47 -7.15 -8.03
C PRO A 13 -13.15 -8.52 -7.89
N LYS A 14 -13.85 -8.96 -8.95
CA LYS A 14 -14.50 -10.29 -9.00
C LYS A 14 -13.54 -11.35 -8.43
N ARG A 15 -14.02 -12.25 -7.56
CA ARG A 15 -13.22 -13.22 -6.78
C ARG A 15 -12.12 -13.95 -7.60
N LYS A 16 -12.41 -14.30 -8.86
CA LYS A 16 -11.45 -14.95 -9.77
C LYS A 16 -10.31 -14.01 -10.21
N ALA A 17 -10.63 -12.76 -10.51
CA ALA A 17 -9.66 -11.72 -10.86
C ALA A 17 -8.77 -11.39 -9.65
N LEU A 18 -9.37 -11.22 -8.46
CA LEU A 18 -8.62 -11.00 -7.22
C LEU A 18 -7.63 -12.13 -6.94
N ARG A 19 -8.07 -13.40 -7.00
CA ARG A 19 -7.17 -14.56 -6.83
C ARG A 19 -6.02 -14.59 -7.84
N ARG A 20 -6.28 -14.18 -9.09
CA ARG A 20 -5.24 -14.13 -10.13
C ARG A 20 -4.23 -13.02 -9.86
N LEU A 21 -4.69 -11.86 -9.40
CA LEU A 21 -3.84 -10.75 -8.98
C LEU A 21 -2.98 -11.15 -7.79
N LEU A 22 -3.58 -11.70 -6.74
CA LEU A 22 -2.85 -12.15 -5.55
C LEU A 22 -1.78 -13.19 -5.89
N ARG A 23 -2.08 -14.17 -6.76
CA ARG A 23 -1.08 -15.12 -7.26
C ARG A 23 0.04 -14.48 -8.07
N ARG A 24 -0.24 -13.39 -8.78
CA ARG A 24 0.80 -12.65 -9.52
C ARG A 24 1.71 -11.87 -8.56
N ILE A 25 1.13 -11.23 -7.54
CA ILE A 25 1.87 -10.55 -6.48
C ILE A 25 2.78 -11.56 -5.76
N ASP A 26 2.22 -12.71 -5.37
CA ASP A 26 2.97 -13.78 -4.69
C ASP A 26 4.12 -14.32 -5.57
N LYS A 27 3.84 -14.62 -6.84
CA LYS A 27 4.88 -15.03 -7.81
C LYS A 27 5.94 -13.97 -8.08
N ALA A 28 5.60 -12.69 -7.95
CA ALA A 28 6.56 -11.60 -8.08
C ALA A 28 7.45 -11.50 -6.83
N GLY A 29 7.10 -12.10 -5.69
CA GLY A 29 7.84 -11.95 -4.44
C GLY A 29 7.17 -11.02 -3.43
N GLY A 30 5.88 -10.74 -3.61
CA GLY A 30 5.07 -9.94 -2.68
C GLY A 30 4.92 -8.48 -3.11
N LEU A 31 4.22 -7.72 -2.26
CA LEU A 31 3.89 -6.33 -2.56
C LEU A 31 5.15 -5.45 -2.53
N GLN A 32 6.06 -5.71 -1.59
CA GLN A 32 7.34 -5.01 -1.49
C GLN A 32 8.21 -5.18 -2.73
N PHE A 33 8.26 -6.40 -3.32
CA PHE A 33 8.97 -6.64 -4.56
C PHE A 33 8.39 -5.79 -5.69
N MET A 34 7.06 -5.81 -5.84
CA MET A 34 6.40 -5.03 -6.88
C MET A 34 6.67 -3.53 -6.73
N VAL A 35 6.63 -2.98 -5.52
CA VAL A 35 6.97 -1.56 -5.30
C VAL A 35 8.43 -1.30 -5.67
N SER A 36 9.34 -2.21 -5.31
CA SER A 36 10.77 -2.07 -5.62
C SER A 36 11.10 -2.14 -7.10
N GLU A 37 10.34 -2.91 -7.89
CA GLU A 37 10.48 -2.93 -9.35
C GLU A 37 10.17 -1.56 -9.99
N TYR A 38 9.32 -0.75 -9.36
CA TYR A 38 8.96 0.58 -9.87
C TYR A 38 9.79 1.72 -9.26
N LEU A 39 10.10 1.65 -7.96
CA LEU A 39 10.74 2.73 -7.21
C LEU A 39 12.21 2.45 -6.83
N GLY A 40 12.73 1.28 -7.21
CA GLY A 40 14.07 0.84 -6.82
C GLY A 40 14.13 0.26 -5.41
N PRO A 41 15.33 0.13 -4.82
CA PRO A 41 15.50 -0.52 -3.52
C PRO A 41 14.82 0.28 -2.40
N PRO A 42 14.28 -0.39 -1.36
CA PRO A 42 13.67 0.29 -0.23
C PRO A 42 14.70 0.99 0.64
N ILE A 43 14.25 2.04 1.32
CA ILE A 43 14.92 2.67 2.46
C ILE A 43 14.35 2.13 3.78
N SER A 44 15.06 2.38 4.88
CA SER A 44 14.52 2.10 6.22
C SER A 44 13.23 2.90 6.44
N PRO A 45 12.14 2.31 6.96
CA PRO A 45 10.94 3.06 7.33
C PRO A 45 11.20 4.22 8.31
N ARG A 46 12.25 4.12 9.13
CA ARG A 46 12.66 5.20 10.04
C ARG A 46 13.19 6.45 9.33
N MET A 47 13.53 6.32 8.05
CA MET A 47 14.00 7.41 7.19
C MET A 47 12.89 7.93 6.26
N ALA A 48 11.68 7.37 6.35
CA ALA A 48 10.55 7.81 5.55
C ALA A 48 10.19 9.26 5.89
N SER A 49 9.99 10.06 4.85
CA SER A 49 9.58 11.46 4.92
C SER A 49 8.19 11.64 4.34
N VAL A 50 7.59 12.83 4.53
CA VAL A 50 6.29 13.16 3.92
C VAL A 50 6.36 12.92 2.41
N GLY A 51 5.42 12.14 1.87
CA GLY A 51 5.34 11.81 0.45
C GLY A 51 6.00 10.47 0.07
N ASP A 52 6.84 9.90 0.92
CA ASP A 52 7.45 8.59 0.66
C ASP A 52 6.38 7.49 0.63
N VAL A 53 6.56 6.51 -0.25
CA VAL A 53 5.69 5.33 -0.34
C VAL A 53 6.10 4.37 0.78
N VAL A 54 5.12 3.82 1.49
CA VAL A 54 5.35 2.90 2.60
C VAL A 54 4.48 1.66 2.45
N VAL A 55 5.08 0.49 2.66
CA VAL A 55 4.33 -0.75 2.89
C VAL A 55 4.19 -0.95 4.39
N VAL A 56 2.95 -1.16 4.83
CA VAL A 56 2.61 -1.48 6.23
C VAL A 56 1.95 -2.85 6.31
N LYS A 57 2.09 -3.52 7.45
CA LYS A 57 1.39 -4.77 7.73
C LYS A 57 0.29 -4.54 8.76
N ASN A 58 -0.97 -4.66 8.33
CA ASN A 58 -2.14 -4.51 9.17
C ASN A 58 -2.96 -5.80 9.19
N ALA A 59 -3.27 -6.34 10.38
CA ALA A 59 -3.99 -7.59 10.54
C ALA A 59 -3.44 -8.77 9.68
N GLY A 60 -2.12 -8.82 9.50
CA GLY A 60 -1.45 -9.85 8.69
C GLY A 60 -1.39 -9.58 7.19
N VAL A 61 -2.01 -8.50 6.71
CA VAL A 61 -2.07 -8.13 5.29
C VAL A 61 -1.16 -6.94 5.01
N GLU A 62 -0.41 -6.99 3.90
CA GLU A 62 0.39 -5.86 3.44
C GLU A 62 -0.48 -4.84 2.68
N LEU A 63 -0.26 -3.56 2.97
CA LEU A 63 -0.94 -2.43 2.34
C LEU A 63 0.12 -1.42 1.88
N VAL A 64 -0.08 -0.82 0.70
CA VAL A 64 0.71 0.33 0.25
C VAL A 64 -0.01 1.61 0.63
N GLY A 65 0.72 2.57 1.18
CA GLY A 65 0.24 3.90 1.48
C GLY A 65 1.35 4.95 1.34
N VAL A 66 1.03 6.17 1.75
CA VAL A 66 1.95 7.31 1.70
C VAL A 66 2.23 7.80 3.11
N CYS A 67 3.50 8.02 3.44
CA CYS A 67 3.90 8.65 4.69
C CYS A 67 3.45 10.11 4.71
N ASN A 68 2.73 10.53 5.75
CA ASN A 68 2.36 11.94 5.96
C ASN A 68 3.22 12.63 7.03
N GLY A 69 4.37 12.04 7.36
CA GLY A 69 5.32 12.53 8.37
C GLY A 69 5.11 11.98 9.77
N THR A 70 3.91 11.46 10.08
CA THR A 70 3.60 10.86 11.39
C THR A 70 2.92 9.49 11.31
N SER A 71 2.27 9.21 10.19
CA SER A 71 1.48 7.99 9.94
C SER A 71 1.53 7.63 8.45
N VAL A 72 0.96 6.47 8.12
CA VAL A 72 0.77 6.04 6.73
C VAL A 72 -0.70 6.17 6.34
N ALA A 73 -0.98 7.01 5.34
CA ALA A 73 -2.28 7.09 4.70
C ALA A 73 -2.43 5.95 3.69
N ALA A 74 -3.31 4.98 3.98
CA ALA A 74 -3.51 3.80 3.14
C ALA A 74 -5.00 3.56 2.84
N PRO A 75 -5.35 2.81 1.78
CA PRO A 75 -6.73 2.42 1.51
C PRO A 75 -7.29 1.51 2.62
N GLY A 76 -8.52 1.78 3.04
CA GLY A 76 -9.34 0.96 3.94
C GLY A 76 -10.75 0.77 3.39
N GLN A 77 -11.57 -0.01 4.11
CA GLN A 77 -12.92 -0.40 3.65
C GLN A 77 -13.85 0.79 3.36
N HIS A 78 -13.66 1.91 4.05
CA HIS A 78 -14.53 3.09 3.97
C HIS A 78 -13.79 4.35 3.50
N GLY A 79 -12.67 4.18 2.80
CA GLY A 79 -11.82 5.27 2.33
C GLY A 79 -10.42 5.21 2.94
N ILE A 80 -9.77 6.37 3.06
CA ILE A 80 -8.39 6.45 3.54
C ILE A 80 -8.35 6.28 5.06
N VAL A 81 -7.46 5.41 5.54
CA VAL A 81 -7.20 5.21 6.97
C VAL A 81 -5.76 5.59 7.31
N MET A 82 -5.54 6.07 8.53
CA MET A 82 -4.20 6.37 9.06
C MET A 82 -3.71 5.18 9.86
N LEU A 83 -2.57 4.61 9.47
CA LEU A 83 -1.92 3.48 10.12
C LEU A 83 -0.61 3.93 10.78
N SER A 84 -0.27 3.31 11.92
CA SER A 84 0.97 3.64 12.65
C SER A 84 2.20 3.28 11.80
N MET A 85 3.22 4.14 11.84
CA MET A 85 4.55 3.86 11.28
C MET A 85 5.23 2.67 11.96
N ASP A 86 4.81 2.26 13.15
CA ASP A 86 5.32 1.04 13.81
C ASP A 86 4.95 -0.23 13.04
N ALA A 87 3.90 -0.17 12.21
CA ALA A 87 3.50 -1.25 11.32
C ALA A 87 4.23 -1.22 9.96
N ALA A 88 5.10 -0.23 9.72
CA ALA A 88 5.84 -0.11 8.47
C ALA A 88 6.93 -1.17 8.34
N VAL A 89 6.94 -1.86 7.21
CA VAL A 89 7.91 -2.93 6.91
C VAL A 89 8.95 -2.48 5.88
N ALA A 90 8.59 -1.57 4.98
CA ALA A 90 9.49 -1.00 3.97
C ALA A 90 9.00 0.38 3.52
N ALA A 91 9.91 1.24 3.08
CA ALA A 91 9.60 2.55 2.53
C ALA A 91 10.44 2.83 1.28
N TRP A 92 9.98 3.74 0.42
CA TRP A 92 10.66 4.16 -0.81
C TRP A 92 10.57 5.66 -0.97
N ARG A 93 11.66 6.26 -1.45
CA ARG A 93 11.69 7.67 -1.82
C ARG A 93 10.90 7.88 -3.12
N VAL A 94 10.09 8.93 -3.15
CA VAL A 94 9.45 9.47 -4.35
C VAL A 94 10.10 10.80 -4.72
#